data_AF-A0A7S2YE36-F1
#
_entry.id   AF-A0A7S2YE36-F1
#
_cell.length_a   1.000
_cell.length_b   1.000
_cell.length_c   1.000
_cell.angle_alpha   90.00
_cell.angle_beta   90.00
_cell.angle_gamma   90.00
#
_symmetry.space_group_name_H-M   'P 1'
#
loop_
_entity.id
_entity.type
_entity.pdbx_description
1 polymer ?
#
loop_
_entity_poly.entity_id
_entity_poly.type
_entity_poly.pdbx_seq_one_letter_code
_entity_poly.pdbx_strand_id
1 'polypeptide(L)'
;INPLTASFIKELDDDSVQVDPLAEEKVEFLRKVGRDNTVDFPCYADRYPVEMLEYLRLMQMTEEDTRGKPISEFDYSRTISAANEAAVLTSVIQAVRRQLSKYPQSEDEDAALIRDKALFRLLSYNQRMAVRHRRNEKRLLKRTIAALERQMQQQGLDMEGLDRAEGSTLGKLLAGDERRYGMKQKTALEDRLEKLGLPVDLK
;
A
#
# COMPACT_ATOMS: atom_id res chain seq x y z
N ILE A 1 -4.63 5.77 -3.42
CA ILE A 1 -3.64 6.23 -4.41
C ILE A 1 -4.16 5.73 -5.74
N ASN A 2 -4.35 6.64 -6.68
CA ASN A 2 -4.95 6.34 -7.98
C ASN A 2 -3.95 6.77 -9.06
N PRO A 3 -3.97 6.15 -10.26
CA PRO A 3 -3.21 6.64 -11.39
C PRO A 3 -3.59 8.11 -11.68
N LEU A 4 -2.60 9.00 -11.73
CA LEU A 4 -2.84 10.42 -11.99
C LEU A 4 -2.97 10.65 -13.50
N THR A 5 -4.09 10.22 -14.07
CA THR A 5 -4.39 10.44 -15.49
C THR A 5 -4.59 11.93 -15.78
N ALA A 6 -4.33 12.33 -17.03
CA ALA A 6 -4.59 13.70 -17.47
C ALA A 6 -6.06 14.12 -17.27
N SER A 7 -6.99 13.18 -17.43
CA SER A 7 -8.42 13.40 -17.15
C SER A 7 -8.70 13.67 -15.66
N PHE A 8 -8.04 12.92 -14.76
CA PHE A 8 -8.23 13.06 -13.32
C PHE A 8 -7.64 14.36 -12.77
N ILE A 9 -6.47 14.79 -13.28
CA ILE A 9 -5.88 16.08 -12.89
C ILE A 9 -6.74 17.24 -13.38
N LYS A 10 -7.31 17.14 -14.59
CA LYS A 10 -8.24 18.13 -15.11
C LYS A 10 -9.52 18.25 -14.27
N GLU A 11 -9.96 17.19 -13.63
CA GLU A 11 -11.08 17.21 -12.67
C GLU A 11 -10.69 17.77 -11.29
N LEU A 12 -9.41 17.64 -10.91
CA LEU A 12 -8.87 18.17 -9.66
C LEU A 12 -8.62 19.69 -9.68
N ASP A 13 -8.54 20.30 -10.87
CA ASP A 13 -8.27 21.74 -11.07
C ASP A 13 -7.01 22.21 -10.32
N ASP A 14 -6.00 21.34 -10.27
CA ASP A 14 -4.72 21.60 -9.60
C ASP A 14 -3.56 21.36 -10.57
N ASP A 15 -3.12 22.44 -11.22
CA ASP A 15 -2.02 22.46 -12.19
C ASP A 15 -0.66 22.14 -11.55
N SER A 16 -0.55 22.05 -10.21
CA SER A 16 0.69 21.66 -9.54
C SER A 16 0.93 20.14 -9.55
N VAL A 17 -0.09 19.35 -9.89
CA VAL A 17 -0.02 17.89 -9.94
C VAL A 17 0.46 17.43 -11.31
N GLN A 18 1.65 16.84 -11.36
CA GLN A 18 2.17 16.26 -12.60
C GLN A 18 1.40 14.99 -12.99
N VAL A 19 1.12 14.88 -14.29
CA VAL A 19 0.53 13.68 -14.89
C VAL A 19 1.49 12.52 -14.74
N ASP A 20 1.01 11.39 -14.23
CA ASP A 20 1.79 10.16 -14.17
C ASP A 20 1.99 9.63 -15.60
N PRO A 21 3.23 9.55 -16.11
CA PRO A 21 3.48 9.11 -17.49
C PRO A 21 2.95 7.71 -17.78
N LEU A 22 2.87 6.86 -16.76
CA LEU A 22 2.39 5.49 -16.86
C LEU A 22 0.88 5.35 -16.54
N ALA A 23 0.16 6.47 -16.35
CA ALA A 23 -1.21 6.42 -15.84
C ALA A 23 -2.16 5.62 -16.74
N GLU A 24 -2.10 5.82 -18.06
CA GLU A 24 -2.98 5.10 -18.99
C GLU A 24 -2.66 3.60 -19.02
N GLU A 25 -1.38 3.24 -19.02
CA GLU A 25 -0.97 1.83 -19.03
C GLU A 25 -1.35 1.12 -17.72
N LYS A 26 -1.25 1.81 -16.57
CA LYS A 26 -1.73 1.31 -15.28
C LYS A 26 -3.25 1.06 -15.30
N VAL A 27 -4.03 1.99 -15.84
CA VAL A 27 -5.50 1.88 -15.96
C VAL A 27 -5.87 0.73 -16.90
N GLU A 28 -5.19 0.60 -18.04
CA GLU A 28 -5.43 -0.49 -18.98
C GLU A 28 -5.08 -1.84 -18.37
N PHE A 29 -3.97 -1.93 -17.65
CA PHE A 29 -3.58 -3.14 -16.93
C PHE A 29 -4.62 -3.54 -15.88
N LEU A 30 -5.08 -2.59 -15.04
CA LEU A 30 -6.14 -2.83 -14.05
C LEU A 30 -7.42 -3.35 -14.70
N ARG A 31 -7.82 -2.76 -15.83
CA ARG A 31 -8.99 -3.19 -16.60
C ARG A 31 -8.84 -4.61 -17.13
N LYS A 32 -7.66 -4.97 -17.66
CA LYS A 32 -7.36 -6.33 -18.15
C LYS A 32 -7.45 -7.37 -17.05
N VAL A 33 -7.04 -7.04 -15.82
CA VAL A 33 -7.13 -7.94 -14.67
C VAL A 33 -8.47 -7.86 -13.93
N GLY A 34 -9.45 -7.15 -14.49
CA GLY A 34 -10.81 -7.06 -13.95
C GLY A 34 -10.90 -6.27 -12.64
N ARG A 35 -10.03 -5.27 -12.43
CA ARG A 35 -10.06 -4.37 -11.28
C ARG A 35 -10.41 -2.95 -11.69
N ASP A 36 -11.09 -2.25 -10.80
CA ASP A 36 -11.33 -0.82 -10.92
C ASP A 36 -10.06 -0.01 -10.59
N ASN A 37 -10.05 1.25 -11.03
CA ASN A 37 -9.00 2.22 -10.73
C ASN A 37 -8.93 2.62 -9.25
N THR A 38 -9.96 2.25 -8.47
CA THR A 38 -10.04 2.46 -7.03
C THR A 38 -10.42 1.15 -6.37
N VAL A 39 -9.62 0.71 -5.41
CA VAL A 39 -9.84 -0.55 -4.69
C VAL A 39 -9.77 -0.32 -3.19
N ASP A 40 -10.76 -0.85 -2.48
CA ASP A 40 -10.78 -0.88 -1.02
C ASP A 40 -10.10 -2.14 -0.49
N PHE A 41 -9.22 -1.98 0.50
CA PHE A 41 -8.52 -3.09 1.14
C PHE A 41 -8.82 -3.12 2.64
N PRO A 42 -9.11 -4.30 3.22
CA PRO A 42 -9.28 -4.42 4.66
C PRO A 42 -7.94 -4.20 5.38
N CYS A 43 -7.94 -3.39 6.44
CA CYS A 43 -6.78 -3.17 7.29
C CYS A 43 -6.90 -4.03 8.55
N TYR A 44 -5.97 -4.96 8.75
CA TYR A 44 -5.92 -5.80 9.95
C TYR A 44 -4.82 -5.35 10.92
N ALA A 45 -4.92 -5.81 12.16
CA ALA A 45 -3.86 -5.62 13.15
C ALA A 45 -2.57 -6.30 12.70
N ASP A 46 -1.54 -5.49 12.46
CA ASP A 46 -0.18 -5.92 12.14
C ASP A 46 -0.08 -6.75 10.84
N ARG A 47 -1.14 -6.75 10.01
CA ARG A 47 -1.20 -7.47 8.74
C ARG A 47 -1.96 -6.64 7.71
N TYR A 48 -1.41 -6.55 6.52
CA TYR A 48 -2.09 -5.99 5.35
C TYR A 48 -2.26 -7.08 4.29
N PRO A 49 -3.33 -7.03 3.47
CA PRO A 49 -3.53 -7.97 2.37
C PRO A 49 -2.38 -7.89 1.37
N VAL A 50 -1.94 -9.03 0.84
CA VAL A 50 -0.88 -9.07 -0.18
C VAL A 50 -1.32 -8.31 -1.43
N GLU A 51 -2.61 -8.40 -1.77
CA GLU A 51 -3.22 -7.71 -2.90
C GLU A 51 -3.12 -6.18 -2.79
N MET A 52 -3.07 -5.65 -1.56
CA MET A 52 -2.86 -4.22 -1.32
C MET A 52 -1.44 -3.82 -1.71
N LEU A 53 -0.44 -4.62 -1.36
CA LEU A 53 0.95 -4.35 -1.76
C LEU A 53 1.14 -4.48 -3.25
N GLU A 54 0.60 -5.53 -3.88
CA GLU A 54 0.65 -5.72 -5.34
C GLU A 54 0.09 -4.49 -6.07
N TYR A 55 -1.08 -4.01 -5.62
CA TYR A 55 -1.71 -2.82 -6.17
C TYR A 55 -0.85 -1.57 -5.95
N LEU A 56 -0.32 -1.37 -4.74
CA LEU A 56 0.50 -0.20 -4.43
C LEU A 56 1.83 -0.21 -5.20
N ARG A 57 2.45 -1.37 -5.41
CA ARG A 57 3.66 -1.52 -6.23
C ARG A 57 3.44 -1.04 -7.65
N LEU A 58 2.31 -1.44 -8.25
CA LEU A 58 1.87 -0.92 -9.55
C LEU A 58 1.66 0.61 -9.50
N MET A 59 0.94 1.11 -8.49
CA MET A 59 0.67 2.55 -8.38
C MET A 59 1.94 3.39 -8.25
N GLN A 60 2.93 2.91 -7.48
CA GLN A 60 4.20 3.60 -7.22
C GLN A 60 5.26 3.36 -8.31
N MET A 61 4.93 2.61 -9.37
CA MET A 61 5.86 2.31 -10.44
C MET A 61 6.11 3.53 -11.33
N THR A 62 7.35 3.73 -11.73
CA THR A 62 7.81 4.81 -12.60
C THR A 62 8.49 4.28 -13.86
N GLU A 63 8.74 5.14 -14.85
CA GLU A 63 9.42 4.75 -16.09
C GLU A 63 10.80 4.11 -15.80
N GLU A 64 11.53 4.59 -14.80
CA GLU A 64 12.80 3.99 -14.39
C GLU A 64 12.64 2.53 -13.92
N ASP A 65 11.58 2.23 -13.17
CA ASP A 65 11.28 0.88 -12.70
C ASP A 65 10.92 -0.06 -13.87
N THR A 66 10.31 0.47 -14.94
CA THR A 66 9.89 -0.32 -16.11
C THR A 66 11.06 -0.87 -16.92
N ARG A 67 12.25 -0.25 -16.85
CA ARG A 67 13.45 -0.69 -17.60
C ARG A 67 13.16 -0.90 -19.10
N GLY A 68 12.26 -0.09 -19.68
CA GLY A 68 11.85 -0.17 -21.08
C GLY A 68 10.91 -1.34 -21.42
N LYS A 69 10.37 -2.04 -20.42
CA LYS A 69 9.42 -3.15 -20.60
C LYS A 69 7.99 -2.73 -20.25
N PRO A 70 6.98 -3.32 -20.89
CA PRO A 70 5.58 -3.03 -20.58
C PRO A 70 5.22 -3.48 -19.16
N ILE A 71 4.27 -2.76 -18.54
CA ILE A 71 3.76 -3.01 -17.18
C ILE A 71 3.26 -4.44 -17.01
N SER A 72 2.72 -5.04 -18.06
CA SER A 72 2.22 -6.42 -18.06
C SER A 72 3.29 -7.50 -17.85
N GLU A 73 4.58 -7.20 -18.05
CA GLU A 73 5.67 -8.16 -17.86
C GLU A 73 6.12 -8.31 -16.39
N PHE A 74 5.58 -7.50 -15.47
CA PHE A 74 6.04 -7.45 -14.09
C PHE A 74 5.23 -8.35 -13.16
N ASP A 75 5.93 -9.12 -12.31
CA ASP A 75 5.35 -9.87 -11.21
C ASP A 75 5.23 -8.99 -9.95
N TYR A 76 4.02 -8.48 -9.69
CA TYR A 76 3.73 -7.60 -8.55
C TYR A 76 3.70 -8.30 -7.19
N SER A 77 3.70 -9.64 -7.14
CA SER A 77 3.81 -10.38 -5.87
C SER A 77 5.19 -10.21 -5.25
N ARG A 78 6.18 -9.83 -6.07
CA ARG A 78 7.57 -9.60 -5.68
C ARG A 78 7.90 -8.11 -5.62
N THR A 79 9.01 -7.81 -4.96
CA THR A 79 9.58 -6.47 -4.91
C THR A 79 10.08 -6.05 -6.30
N ILE A 80 9.55 -4.94 -6.83
CA ILE A 80 9.96 -4.38 -8.14
C ILE A 80 11.38 -3.85 -8.08
N SER A 81 11.62 -2.94 -7.15
CA SER A 81 12.90 -2.29 -6.85
C SER A 81 12.90 -1.86 -5.38
N ALA A 82 14.07 -1.61 -4.80
CA ALA A 82 14.17 -1.14 -3.41
C ALA A 82 13.46 0.22 -3.25
N ALA A 83 13.64 1.13 -4.20
CA ALA A 83 12.99 2.42 -4.20
C ALA A 83 11.46 2.34 -4.37
N ASN A 84 10.96 1.42 -5.21
CA ASN A 84 9.52 1.19 -5.34
C ASN A 84 8.93 0.66 -4.03
N GLU A 85 9.57 -0.33 -3.39
CA GLU A 85 9.09 -0.87 -2.12
C GLU A 85 9.11 0.19 -1.01
N ALA A 86 10.18 0.99 -0.95
CA ALA A 86 10.26 2.12 -0.02
C ALA A 86 9.12 3.14 -0.26
N ALA A 87 8.82 3.46 -1.52
CA ALA A 87 7.72 4.35 -1.89
C ALA A 87 6.35 3.76 -1.49
N VAL A 88 6.14 2.45 -1.69
CA VAL A 88 4.94 1.73 -1.26
C VAL A 88 4.74 1.84 0.24
N LEU A 89 5.72 1.43 1.04
CA LEU A 89 5.62 1.45 2.50
C LEU A 89 5.47 2.88 3.04
N THR A 90 6.22 3.83 2.49
CA THR A 90 6.12 5.25 2.84
C THR A 90 4.72 5.80 2.55
N SER A 91 4.13 5.43 1.41
CA SER A 91 2.80 5.90 1.03
C SER A 91 1.70 5.38 1.98
N VAL A 92 1.83 4.14 2.47
CA VAL A 92 0.94 3.58 3.50
C VAL A 92 1.12 4.34 4.82
N ILE A 93 2.36 4.57 5.25
CA ILE A 93 2.65 5.33 6.47
C ILE A 93 2.02 6.73 6.39
N GLN A 94 2.22 7.44 5.28
CA GLN A 94 1.64 8.77 5.07
C GLN A 94 0.11 8.75 5.08
N ALA A 95 -0.52 7.77 4.42
CA ALA A 95 -1.97 7.62 4.43
C ALA A 95 -2.51 7.38 5.85
N VAL A 96 -1.85 6.51 6.62
CA VAL A 96 -2.23 6.22 8.02
C VAL A 96 -2.02 7.44 8.91
N ARG A 97 -0.91 8.19 8.75
CA ARG A 97 -0.67 9.46 9.45
C ARG A 97 -1.75 10.51 9.12
N ARG A 98 -2.14 10.63 7.86
CA ARG A 98 -3.23 11.51 7.42
C ARG A 98 -4.59 11.07 7.99
N GLN A 99 -4.84 9.77 8.11
CA GLN A 99 -6.06 9.30 8.74
C GLN A 99 -6.06 9.59 10.26
N LEU A 100 -4.93 9.42 10.93
CA LEU A 100 -4.77 9.75 12.34
C LEU A 100 -4.99 11.25 12.62
N SER A 101 -4.56 12.14 11.72
CA SER A 101 -4.75 13.59 11.90
C SER A 101 -6.21 14.05 11.79
N LYS A 102 -7.11 13.22 11.25
CA LYS A 102 -8.55 13.52 11.19
C LYS A 102 -9.26 13.32 12.53
N TYR A 103 -8.64 12.61 13.48
CA TYR A 103 -9.26 12.46 14.80
C TYR A 103 -9.09 13.76 15.59
N PRO A 104 -10.15 14.26 16.23
CA PRO A 104 -10.08 15.49 17.01
C PRO A 104 -9.26 15.35 18.30
N GLN A 105 -9.00 14.11 18.72
CA GLN A 105 -8.35 13.77 19.99
C GLN A 105 -7.27 12.72 19.76
N SER A 106 -6.18 12.78 20.52
CA SER A 106 -5.08 11.82 20.46
C SER A 106 -5.45 10.49 21.12
N GLU A 107 -4.72 9.41 20.84
CA GLU A 107 -4.95 8.12 21.52
C GLU A 107 -4.62 8.21 23.02
N ASP A 108 -3.67 9.04 23.39
CA ASP A 108 -3.24 9.26 24.77
C ASP A 108 -4.32 10.00 25.59
N GLU A 109 -5.01 10.97 24.98
CA GLU A 109 -6.19 11.63 25.57
C GLU A 109 -7.34 10.64 25.80
N ASP A 110 -7.63 9.78 24.82
CA ASP A 110 -8.65 8.73 25.00
C ASP A 110 -8.25 7.74 26.09
N ALA A 111 -6.97 7.40 26.19
CA ALA A 111 -6.45 6.54 27.24
C ALA A 111 -6.55 7.20 28.62
N ALA A 112 -6.29 8.50 28.73
CA ALA A 112 -6.44 9.28 29.95
C ALA A 112 -7.91 9.35 30.40
N LEU A 113 -8.83 9.62 29.46
CA LEU A 113 -10.26 9.64 29.72
C LEU A 113 -10.78 8.28 30.22
N ILE A 114 -10.33 7.17 29.63
CA ILE A 114 -10.72 5.82 30.09
C ILE A 114 -10.12 5.50 31.46
N ARG A 115 -8.91 6.00 31.76
CA ARG A 115 -8.21 5.77 33.02
C ARG A 115 -8.89 6.49 34.18
N ASP A 116 -9.43 7.70 33.95
CA ASP A 116 -10.26 8.40 34.92
C ASP A 116 -11.64 7.73 35.03
N LYS A 117 -11.75 6.80 35.98
CA LYS A 117 -13.00 6.05 36.22
C LYS A 117 -14.17 6.95 36.64
N ALA A 118 -13.92 8.09 37.28
CA ALA A 118 -14.98 8.98 37.73
C ALA A 118 -15.60 9.69 36.52
N LEU A 119 -14.77 10.35 35.72
CA LEU A 119 -15.20 11.03 34.51
C LEU A 119 -15.78 10.06 33.47
N PHE A 120 -15.15 8.90 33.28
CA PHE A 120 -15.60 7.91 32.30
C PHE A 120 -16.97 7.30 32.65
N ARG A 121 -17.32 7.20 33.94
CA ARG A 121 -18.63 6.69 34.38
C ARG A 121 -19.77 7.66 34.11
N LEU A 122 -19.49 8.97 34.04
CA LEU A 122 -20.49 9.99 33.69
C LEU A 122 -20.97 9.86 32.24
N LEU A 123 -20.15 9.27 31.37
CA LEU A 123 -20.53 8.99 29.98
C LEU A 123 -21.57 7.87 29.92
N SER A 124 -22.51 7.97 28.99
CA SER A 124 -23.46 6.90 28.69
C SER A 124 -22.76 5.64 28.15
N TYR A 125 -23.45 4.50 28.13
CA TYR A 125 -22.89 3.27 27.57
C TYR A 125 -22.39 3.45 26.13
N ASN A 126 -23.20 4.09 25.28
CA ASN A 126 -22.87 4.34 23.87
C ASN A 126 -21.65 5.27 23.74
N GLN A 127 -21.56 6.32 24.56
CA GLN A 127 -20.41 7.22 24.59
C GLN A 127 -19.13 6.49 25.03
N ARG A 128 -19.23 5.63 26.05
CA ARG A 128 -18.10 4.80 26.50
C ARG A 128 -17.64 3.84 25.40
N MET A 129 -18.57 3.23 24.65
CA MET A 129 -18.22 2.37 23.53
C MET A 129 -17.57 3.17 22.40
N ALA A 130 -18.11 4.34 22.05
CA ALA A 130 -17.52 5.22 21.03
C ALA A 130 -16.07 5.60 21.36
N VAL A 131 -15.79 6.01 22.61
CA VAL A 131 -14.42 6.31 23.07
C VAL A 131 -13.51 5.08 22.95
N ARG A 132 -13.98 3.89 23.33
CA ARG A 132 -13.20 2.65 23.20
C ARG A 132 -12.92 2.28 21.75
N HIS A 133 -13.92 2.37 20.87
CA HIS A 133 -13.77 2.07 19.45
C HIS A 133 -12.78 3.02 18.79
N ARG A 134 -12.96 4.33 18.97
CA ARG A 134 -12.04 5.34 18.45
C ARG A 134 -10.62 5.15 18.96
N ARG A 135 -10.44 4.86 20.25
CA ARG A 135 -9.11 4.59 20.81
C ARG A 135 -8.49 3.36 20.18
N ASN A 136 -9.24 2.27 20.07
CA ASN A 136 -8.76 1.02 19.50
C ASN A 136 -8.33 1.19 18.04
N GLU A 137 -9.10 1.95 17.26
CA GLU A 137 -8.77 2.28 15.88
C GLU A 137 -7.47 3.11 15.79
N LYS A 138 -7.33 4.19 16.59
CA LYS A 138 -6.07 4.96 16.63
C LYS A 138 -4.87 4.10 17.05
N ARG A 139 -5.07 3.21 18.03
CA ARG A 139 -4.01 2.29 18.49
C ARG A 139 -3.61 1.32 17.38
N LEU A 140 -4.57 0.82 16.62
CA LEU A 140 -4.34 -0.03 15.45
C LEU A 140 -3.47 0.71 14.42
N LEU A 141 -3.88 1.92 14.03
CA LEU A 141 -3.16 2.75 13.07
C LEU A 141 -1.73 3.09 13.54
N LYS A 142 -1.54 3.49 14.81
CA LYS A 142 -0.19 3.73 15.39
C LYS A 142 0.70 2.49 15.32
N ARG A 143 0.14 1.29 15.58
CA ARG A 143 0.90 0.03 15.48
C ARG A 143 1.28 -0.31 14.05
N THR A 144 0.37 -0.10 13.10
CA THR A 144 0.65 -0.29 11.67
C THR A 144 1.82 0.58 11.22
N ILE A 145 1.86 1.86 11.61
CA ILE A 145 3.01 2.74 11.33
C ILE A 145 4.30 2.15 11.90
N ALA A 146 4.31 1.80 13.19
CA ALA A 146 5.51 1.26 13.83
C ALA A 146 5.98 -0.07 13.22
N ALA A 147 5.05 -0.92 12.77
CA ALA A 147 5.38 -2.17 12.09
C ALA A 147 6.03 -1.93 10.72
N LEU A 148 5.47 -0.99 9.94
CA LEU A 148 6.02 -0.61 8.62
C LEU A 148 7.38 0.07 8.74
N GLU A 149 7.56 0.98 9.70
CA GLU A 149 8.85 1.65 9.95
C GLU A 149 9.93 0.63 10.34
N ARG A 150 9.61 -0.35 11.20
CA ARG A 150 10.54 -1.43 11.54
C ARG A 150 10.85 -2.31 10.33
N GLN A 151 9.86 -2.60 9.49
CA GLN A 151 10.06 -3.37 8.27
C GLN A 151 11.01 -2.64 7.31
N MET A 152 10.84 -1.32 7.12
CA MET A 152 11.73 -0.52 6.30
C MET A 152 13.17 -0.58 6.80
N GLN A 153 13.38 -0.37 8.11
CA GLN A 153 14.70 -0.46 8.74
C GLN A 153 15.34 -1.84 8.59
N GLN A 154 14.58 -2.91 8.80
CA GLN A 154 15.09 -4.29 8.67
C GLN A 154 15.48 -4.64 7.22
N GLN A 155 14.85 -4.01 6.25
CA GLN A 155 15.10 -4.22 4.82
C GLN A 155 16.09 -3.20 4.23
N GLY A 156 16.59 -2.24 5.02
CA GLY A 156 17.46 -1.17 4.54
C GLY A 156 16.79 -0.21 3.56
N LEU A 157 15.46 -0.09 3.62
CA LEU A 157 14.65 0.75 2.73
C LEU A 157 14.49 2.19 3.25
N ASP A 158 15.16 2.53 4.34
CA ASP A 158 15.20 3.86 4.96
C ASP A 158 16.41 4.70 4.51
N MET A 159 17.28 4.15 3.64
CA MET A 159 18.43 4.85 3.10
C MET A 159 18.04 5.86 2.01
N GLU A 160 18.80 6.95 1.89
CA GLU A 160 18.67 7.89 0.78
C GLU A 160 19.29 7.30 -0.50
N GLY A 161 18.73 7.64 -1.67
CA GLY A 161 19.30 7.24 -2.97
C GLY A 161 19.10 5.78 -3.34
N LEU A 162 17.99 5.15 -2.91
CA LEU A 162 17.65 3.79 -3.35
C LEU A 162 17.46 3.74 -4.87
N ASP A 163 17.99 2.68 -5.49
CA ASP A 163 17.89 2.48 -6.93
C ASP A 163 16.51 1.97 -7.36
N ARG A 164 15.97 2.56 -8.43
CA ARG A 164 14.72 2.13 -9.10
C ARG A 164 14.95 1.12 -10.21
N ALA A 165 16.08 1.20 -10.90
CA ALA A 165 16.42 0.33 -12.02
C ALA A 165 16.98 -1.05 -11.59
N GLU A 166 17.13 -1.30 -10.28
CA GLU A 166 17.63 -2.56 -9.75
C GLU A 166 16.51 -3.31 -8.99
N GLY A 167 16.26 -4.57 -9.35
CA GLY A 167 15.23 -5.37 -8.66
C GLY A 167 14.70 -6.62 -9.37
N SER A 168 13.93 -7.40 -8.61
CA SER A 168 13.78 -8.86 -8.78
C SER A 168 12.76 -9.34 -9.82
N THR A 169 11.96 -8.44 -10.39
CA THR A 169 10.70 -8.80 -11.06
C THR A 169 10.84 -9.37 -12.47
N LEU A 170 12.02 -9.26 -13.10
CA LEU A 170 12.31 -9.87 -14.41
C LEU A 170 12.91 -11.28 -14.30
N GLY A 171 12.71 -11.95 -13.16
CA GLY A 171 13.07 -13.37 -12.96
C GLY A 171 14.42 -13.62 -12.29
N LYS A 172 15.24 -12.59 -11.99
CA LYS A 172 16.44 -12.74 -11.15
C LYS A 172 16.14 -12.23 -9.74
N LEU A 173 16.22 -13.10 -8.74
CA LEU A 173 16.01 -12.76 -7.33
C LEU A 173 17.03 -11.73 -6.83
N LEU A 174 16.60 -10.78 -6.01
CA LEU A 174 17.51 -9.92 -5.24
C LEU A 174 18.26 -10.77 -4.20
N ALA A 175 19.50 -10.38 -3.90
CA ALA A 175 20.28 -11.04 -2.84
C ALA A 175 19.53 -10.93 -1.49
N GLY A 176 19.11 -12.08 -0.94
CA GLY A 176 18.29 -12.17 0.28
C GLY A 176 16.83 -12.60 0.07
N ASP A 177 16.28 -12.43 -1.15
CA ASP A 177 14.91 -12.86 -1.49
C ASP A 177 14.82 -14.35 -1.86
N GLU A 178 15.96 -15.01 -2.07
CA GLU A 178 16.07 -16.44 -2.40
C GLU A 178 15.40 -17.35 -1.36
N ARG A 179 15.45 -16.96 -0.08
CA ARG A 179 14.81 -17.71 1.02
C ARG A 179 13.28 -17.52 1.07
N ARG A 180 12.74 -16.43 0.53
CA ARG A 180 11.30 -16.12 0.53
C ARG A 180 10.57 -16.61 -0.73
N TYR A 181 11.22 -16.55 -1.90
CA TYR A 181 10.55 -16.72 -3.20
C TYR A 181 11.23 -17.74 -4.14
N GLY A 182 11.95 -18.72 -3.56
CA GLY A 182 12.75 -19.72 -4.30
C GLY A 182 12.02 -20.59 -5.32
N MET A 183 10.69 -20.50 -5.44
CA MET A 183 9.93 -20.95 -6.61
C MET A 183 9.01 -19.81 -7.07
N LYS A 184 8.78 -19.70 -8.39
CA LYS A 184 7.79 -18.77 -8.97
C LYS A 184 6.40 -19.12 -8.40
N GLN A 185 6.01 -18.49 -7.30
CA GLN A 185 4.65 -18.57 -6.78
C GLN A 185 3.76 -17.78 -7.74
N LYS A 186 2.68 -18.41 -8.22
CA LYS A 186 1.67 -17.69 -9.01
C LYS A 186 1.12 -16.56 -8.17
N THR A 187 0.99 -15.37 -8.75
CA THR A 187 0.39 -14.24 -8.05
C THR A 187 -1.09 -14.53 -7.77
N ALA A 188 -1.68 -13.92 -6.73
CA ALA A 188 -3.12 -14.05 -6.50
C ALA A 188 -3.95 -13.50 -7.68
N LEU A 189 -3.36 -12.59 -8.46
CA LEU A 189 -3.86 -12.09 -9.73
C LEU A 189 -3.81 -13.16 -10.84
N GLU A 190 -2.69 -13.84 -11.01
CA GLU A 190 -2.50 -14.94 -11.96
C GLU A 190 -3.41 -16.14 -11.66
N ASP A 191 -3.55 -16.52 -10.39
CA ASP A 191 -4.45 -17.59 -9.94
C ASP A 191 -5.92 -17.25 -10.24
N ARG A 192 -6.29 -15.96 -10.22
CA ARG A 192 -7.64 -15.52 -10.62
C ARG A 192 -7.82 -15.51 -12.14
N LEU A 193 -6.80 -15.11 -12.90
CA LEU A 193 -6.82 -15.17 -14.37
C LEU A 193 -6.99 -16.61 -14.85
N GLU A 194 -6.29 -17.56 -14.21
CA GLU A 194 -6.43 -19.00 -14.49
C GLU A 194 -7.83 -19.51 -14.17
N LYS A 195 -8.40 -19.14 -13.02
CA LYS A 195 -9.78 -19.50 -12.63
C LYS A 195 -10.85 -18.93 -13.56
N LEU A 196 -10.55 -17.84 -14.26
CA LEU A 196 -11.42 -17.21 -15.26
C LEU A 196 -11.21 -17.76 -16.68
N GLY A 197 -10.30 -18.74 -16.86
CA GLY A 197 -10.00 -19.34 -18.17
C GLY A 197 -9.24 -18.40 -19.10
N LEU A 198 -8.63 -17.36 -18.56
CA LEU A 198 -7.80 -16.42 -19.31
C LEU A 198 -6.35 -16.94 -19.34
N PRO A 199 -5.63 -16.78 -20.46
CA PRO A 199 -4.27 -17.30 -20.60
C PRO A 199 -3.34 -16.67 -19.55
N VAL A 200 -2.66 -17.55 -18.80
CA VAL A 200 -1.72 -17.21 -17.72
C VAL A 200 -0.31 -16.97 -18.27
N ASP A 201 -0.05 -17.37 -19.52
CA ASP A 201 1.20 -17.10 -20.23
C ASP A 201 1.14 -15.71 -20.88
N LEU A 202 1.56 -14.69 -20.13
CA LEU A 202 2.07 -13.46 -20.72
C LEU A 202 3.51 -13.76 -21.17
N LYS A 203 3.66 -14.22 -22.41
CA LYS A 203 4.96 -14.30 -23.10
C LYS A 203 5.42 -12.93 -23.55
#